data_AF-A0A7Z6RCW3-F1
#
_entry.id   AF-A0A7Z6RCW3-F1
#
_cell.length_a   1.000
_cell.length_b   1.000
_cell.length_c   1.000
_cell.angle_alpha   90.00
_cell.angle_beta   90.00
_cell.angle_gamma   90.00
#
_symmetry.space_group_name_H-M   'P 1'
#
loop_
_entity.id
_entity.type
_entity.pdbx_description
1 polymer ?
#
loop_
_entity_poly.entity_id
_entity_poly.type
_entity_poly.pdbx_seq_one_letter_code
_entity_poly.pdbx_strand_id
1 'polypeptide(L)'
;MTLFHSLTFKHPVLRVNNRDLNITFYQESLGFKLISEENAIAVFSAWQNKEASFIIEESPTYRTRAVNGTKKLAKIIVKSQDAKDIEKLLANGAQAIQVYQGQNGYAYETVSPEG
;
A
#
# COMPACT_ATOMS: atom_id res chain seq x y z
N MET A 1 -2.46 -3.52 -32.02
CA MET A 1 -3.25 -2.28 -31.87
C MET A 1 -3.14 -1.81 -30.43
N THR A 2 -2.29 -0.82 -30.16
CA THR A 2 -2.24 -0.13 -28.85
C THR A 2 -3.33 0.93 -28.83
N LEU A 3 -4.39 0.69 -28.05
CA LEU A 3 -5.63 1.48 -28.05
C LEU A 3 -5.48 2.89 -27.45
N PHE A 4 -4.36 3.21 -26.80
CA PHE A 4 -4.15 4.51 -26.17
C PHE A 4 -2.68 4.92 -26.27
N HIS A 5 -2.43 6.14 -26.78
CA HIS A 5 -1.08 6.69 -26.96
C HIS A 5 -0.68 7.66 -25.83
N SER A 6 -1.62 8.03 -24.96
CA SER A 6 -1.43 8.99 -23.87
C SER A 6 -2.20 8.59 -22.60
N LEU A 7 -2.00 7.36 -22.14
CA LEU A 7 -2.47 6.94 -20.80
C LEU A 7 -1.38 7.17 -19.77
N THR A 8 -1.64 8.05 -18.82
CA THR A 8 -0.86 8.16 -17.59
C THR A 8 -1.57 7.37 -16.50
N PHE A 9 -1.01 6.24 -16.09
CA PHE A 9 -1.51 5.50 -14.94
C PHE A 9 -1.26 6.32 -13.68
N LYS A 10 -2.32 6.91 -13.14
CA LYS A 10 -2.29 7.51 -11.82
C LYS A 10 -2.37 6.41 -10.77
N HIS A 11 -1.57 6.56 -9.73
CA HIS A 11 -1.55 5.64 -8.61
C HIS A 11 -2.86 5.72 -7.82
N PRO A 12 -3.30 4.61 -7.19
CA PRO A 12 -4.52 4.63 -6.38
C PRO A 12 -4.36 5.60 -5.20
N VAL A 13 -5.46 6.29 -4.89
CA VAL A 13 -5.61 7.07 -3.66
C VAL A 13 -6.58 6.33 -2.77
N LEU A 14 -6.14 5.89 -1.59
CA LEU A 14 -7.01 5.20 -0.64
C LEU A 14 -7.48 6.17 0.44
N ARG A 15 -8.78 6.18 0.70
CA ARG A 15 -9.30 6.87 1.88
C ARG A 15 -9.03 6.07 3.13
N VAL A 16 -8.53 6.75 4.15
CA VAL A 16 -8.18 6.18 5.46
C VAL A 16 -8.85 6.98 6.57
N ASN A 17 -9.18 6.34 7.69
CA ASN A 17 -9.81 7.01 8.81
C ASN A 17 -8.78 7.73 9.70
N ASN A 18 -7.69 7.05 10.02
CA ASN A 18 -6.59 7.59 10.82
C ASN A 18 -5.30 7.51 10.00
N ARG A 19 -4.78 8.68 9.62
CA ARG A 19 -3.61 8.78 8.73
C ARG A 19 -2.36 8.18 9.35
N ASP A 20 -2.09 8.46 10.61
CA ASP A 20 -0.86 8.04 11.29
C ASP A 20 -0.80 6.52 11.45
N LEU A 21 -1.91 5.89 11.86
CA LEU A 21 -2.00 4.42 11.94
C LEU A 21 -1.76 3.76 10.57
N ASN A 22 -2.26 4.37 9.51
CA ASN A 22 -2.05 3.87 8.15
C ASN A 22 -0.61 4.11 7.68
N ILE A 23 -0.01 5.26 7.97
CA ILE A 23 1.41 5.54 7.69
C ILE A 23 2.28 4.46 8.32
N THR A 24 2.11 4.21 9.62
CA THR A 24 2.84 3.16 10.33
C THR A 24 2.66 1.80 9.65
N PHE A 25 1.42 1.42 9.32
CA PHE A 25 1.17 0.17 8.60
C PHE A 25 1.91 0.09 7.26
N TYR A 26 1.82 1.09 6.38
CA TYR A 26 2.46 1.05 5.06
C TYR A 26 3.98 1.05 5.15
N GLN A 27 4.56 1.71 6.16
CA GLN A 27 6.01 1.71 6.37
C GLN A 27 6.51 0.38 6.95
N GLU A 28 5.88 -0.10 8.02
CA GLU A 28 6.37 -1.27 8.76
C GLU A 28 5.98 -2.58 8.10
N SER A 29 4.74 -2.68 7.62
CA SER A 29 4.20 -3.92 7.05
C SER A 29 4.33 -4.01 5.54
N LEU A 30 4.74 -2.95 4.84
CA LEU A 30 4.94 -2.99 3.38
C LEU A 30 6.25 -2.32 2.92
N GLY A 31 7.04 -1.75 3.83
CA GLY A 31 8.34 -1.15 3.51
C GLY A 31 8.27 0.14 2.70
N PHE A 32 7.10 0.77 2.60
CA PHE A 32 6.94 1.99 1.82
C PHE A 32 7.71 3.15 2.45
N LYS A 33 8.23 4.03 1.60
CA LYS A 33 8.91 5.25 2.04
C LYS A 33 7.92 6.40 2.03
N LEU A 34 7.64 7.02 3.17
CA LEU A 34 6.89 8.28 3.24
C LEU A 34 7.74 9.41 2.62
N ILE A 35 7.18 10.16 1.68
CA ILE A 35 7.87 11.21 0.94
C ILE A 35 7.37 12.59 1.34
N SER A 36 6.05 12.72 1.50
CA SER A 36 5.44 13.99 1.91
C SER A 36 4.11 13.76 2.61
N GLU A 37 3.80 14.71 3.47
CA GLU A 37 2.52 14.83 4.14
C GLU A 37 1.99 16.24 3.87
N GLU A 38 0.76 16.34 3.36
CA GLU A 38 0.14 17.62 3.04
C GLU A 38 -1.36 17.57 3.35
N ASN A 39 -1.79 18.32 4.37
CA ASN A 39 -3.17 18.32 4.84
C ASN A 39 -3.66 16.90 5.15
N ALA A 40 -4.71 16.44 4.47
CA ALA A 40 -5.25 15.10 4.61
C ALA A 40 -4.42 14.02 3.87
N ILE A 41 -3.42 14.40 3.09
CA ILE A 41 -2.72 13.48 2.17
C ILE A 41 -1.40 13.02 2.78
N ALA A 42 -1.08 11.74 2.59
CA ALA A 42 0.28 11.22 2.72
C ALA A 42 0.68 10.49 1.44
N VAL A 43 1.87 10.82 0.93
CA VAL A 43 2.42 10.29 -0.33
C VAL A 43 3.61 9.41 0.00
N PHE A 44 3.56 8.19 -0.50
CA PHE A 44 4.62 7.20 -0.39
C PHE A 44 5.30 6.98 -1.73
N SER A 45 6.54 6.49 -1.70
CA SER A 45 7.21 5.92 -2.87
C SER A 45 7.96 4.64 -2.53
N ALA A 46 8.51 4.01 -3.58
CA ALA A 46 9.58 3.04 -3.39
C ALA A 46 10.89 3.77 -3.02
N TRP A 47 11.79 3.08 -2.32
CA TRP A 47 13.08 3.64 -1.91
C TRP A 47 13.97 4.02 -3.11
N GLN A 48 13.96 3.21 -4.16
CA GLN A 48 14.79 3.39 -5.37
C GLN A 48 14.03 4.00 -6.55
N ASN A 49 12.72 4.22 -6.43
CA ASN A 49 11.91 4.81 -7.49
C ASN A 49 10.91 5.82 -6.89
N LYS A 50 11.21 7.11 -7.06
CA LYS A 50 10.36 8.21 -6.57
C LYS A 50 9.10 8.44 -7.41
N GLU A 51 9.06 7.94 -8.64
CA GLU A 51 7.90 8.09 -9.54
C GLU A 51 6.81 7.07 -9.23
N ALA A 52 7.19 5.89 -8.71
CA ALA A 52 6.26 4.95 -8.11
C ALA A 52 5.69 5.57 -6.85
N SER A 53 4.46 6.08 -6.91
CA SER A 53 3.80 6.67 -5.74
C SER A 53 2.59 5.86 -5.31
N PHE A 54 2.25 5.96 -4.04
CA PHE A 54 1.03 5.44 -3.45
C PHE A 54 0.51 6.51 -2.50
N ILE A 55 -0.78 6.77 -2.51
CA ILE A 55 -1.34 7.92 -1.81
C ILE A 55 -2.46 7.47 -0.89
N ILE A 56 -2.47 8.00 0.32
CA ILE A 56 -3.63 7.90 1.23
C ILE A 56 -4.19 9.29 1.51
N GLU A 57 -5.51 9.38 1.67
CA GLU A 57 -6.26 10.58 2.00
C GLU A 57 -7.07 10.33 3.28
N GLU A 58 -6.77 11.06 4.34
CA GLU A 58 -7.50 11.02 5.59
C GLU A 58 -8.92 11.56 5.41
N SER A 59 -9.90 10.79 5.86
CA SER A 59 -11.31 11.14 5.79
C SER A 59 -12.00 10.72 7.09
N PRO A 60 -12.17 11.65 8.05
CA PRO A 60 -12.57 11.32 9.41
C PRO A 60 -14.00 10.80 9.53
N THR A 61 -14.26 10.01 10.56
CA THR A 61 -15.51 9.27 10.82
C THR A 61 -16.80 10.08 10.76
N TYR A 62 -16.79 11.39 11.07
CA TYR A 62 -18.02 12.20 10.98
C TYR A 62 -18.46 12.48 9.53
N ARG A 63 -17.61 12.19 8.52
CA ARG A 63 -17.90 12.30 7.08
C ARG A 63 -17.86 10.96 6.36
N THR A 64 -17.43 9.88 7.02
CA THR A 64 -17.19 8.58 6.39
C THR A 64 -17.72 7.43 7.23
N ARG A 65 -17.76 6.24 6.64
CA ARG A 65 -18.11 5.00 7.32
C ARG A 65 -17.31 3.86 6.73
N ALA A 66 -17.11 2.80 7.52
CA ALA A 66 -16.61 1.54 6.99
C ALA A 66 -17.53 1.02 5.86
N VAL A 67 -16.91 0.39 4.87
CA VAL A 67 -17.65 -0.32 3.82
C VAL A 67 -18.33 -1.52 4.47
N ASN A 68 -19.61 -1.73 4.15
CA ASN A 68 -20.32 -2.95 4.51
C ASN A 68 -20.44 -3.79 3.24
N GLY A 69 -19.89 -5.01 3.25
CA GLY A 69 -19.74 -5.86 2.08
C GLY A 69 -18.43 -5.62 1.31
N THR A 70 -18.42 -6.01 0.04
CA THR A 70 -17.22 -6.00 -0.81
C THR A 70 -16.73 -4.58 -1.09
N LYS A 71 -15.45 -4.31 -0.82
CA LYS A 71 -14.81 -3.03 -1.17
C LYS A 71 -14.64 -2.92 -2.68
N LYS A 72 -14.67 -1.68 -3.20
CA LYS A 72 -14.37 -1.40 -4.61
C LYS A 72 -12.99 -1.90 -5.01
N LEU A 73 -12.03 -1.76 -4.10
CA LEU A 73 -10.69 -2.29 -4.21
C LEU A 73 -10.64 -3.64 -3.50
N ALA A 74 -10.42 -4.72 -4.25
CA ALA A 74 -10.35 -6.07 -3.68
C ALA A 74 -8.96 -6.39 -3.08
N LYS A 75 -7.88 -6.06 -3.80
CA LYS A 75 -6.50 -6.31 -3.37
C LYS A 75 -5.55 -5.37 -4.10
N ILE A 76 -4.49 -4.94 -3.41
CA ILE A 76 -3.33 -4.30 -4.04
C ILE A 76 -2.22 -5.35 -4.09
N ILE A 77 -1.63 -5.51 -5.27
CA ILE A 77 -0.45 -6.37 -5.45
C ILE A 77 0.77 -5.48 -5.52
N VAL A 78 1.63 -5.60 -4.52
CA VAL A 78 2.93 -4.93 -4.47
C VAL A 78 3.99 -5.92 -4.90
N LYS A 79 4.66 -5.66 -6.02
CA LYS A 79 5.76 -6.50 -6.51
C LYS A 79 7.10 -5.90 -6.12
N SER A 80 7.84 -6.61 -5.27
CA SER A 80 9.24 -6.27 -5.00
C SER A 80 10.12 -6.57 -6.22
N GLN A 81 11.17 -5.75 -6.41
CA GLN A 81 12.21 -6.02 -7.41
C GLN A 81 13.22 -7.06 -6.89
N ASP A 82 13.43 -7.13 -5.56
CA ASP A 82 14.27 -8.13 -4.91
C ASP A 82 13.43 -8.98 -3.94
N ALA A 83 13.45 -10.29 -4.13
CA ALA A 83 12.74 -11.24 -3.27
C ALA A 83 13.22 -11.18 -1.82
N LYS A 84 14.48 -10.82 -1.58
CA LYS A 84 15.03 -10.70 -0.22
C LYS A 84 14.40 -9.59 0.58
N ASP A 85 13.83 -8.57 -0.06
CA ASP A 85 13.14 -7.50 0.66
C ASP A 85 11.87 -8.02 1.36
N ILE A 86 11.22 -9.05 0.79
CA ILE A 86 10.08 -9.71 1.43
C ILE A 86 10.53 -10.45 2.69
N GLU A 87 11.64 -11.19 2.63
CA GLU A 87 12.21 -11.90 3.78
C GLU A 87 12.62 -10.93 4.89
N LYS A 88 13.25 -9.80 4.52
CA LYS A 88 13.61 -8.76 5.49
C LYS A 88 12.36 -8.17 6.16
N LEU A 89 11.29 -7.89 5.42
CA LEU A 89 10.05 -7.36 6.00
C LEU A 89 9.45 -8.36 7.00
N LEU A 90 9.37 -9.64 6.63
CA LEU A 90 8.88 -10.68 7.53
C LEU A 90 9.76 -10.81 8.79
N ALA A 91 11.09 -10.79 8.63
CA ALA A 91 12.03 -10.85 9.74
C ALA A 91 11.97 -9.63 10.68
N ASN A 92 11.58 -8.46 10.15
CA ASN A 92 11.40 -7.22 10.93
C ASN A 92 9.98 -7.05 11.48
N GLY A 93 9.15 -8.11 11.46
CA GLY A 93 7.84 -8.09 12.12
C GLY A 93 6.70 -7.50 11.29
N ALA A 94 6.79 -7.53 9.95
CA ALA A 94 5.66 -7.19 9.09
C ALA A 94 4.40 -8.00 9.50
N GLN A 95 3.23 -7.35 9.53
CA GLN A 95 1.96 -7.92 9.99
C GLN A 95 1.38 -8.89 8.94
N ALA A 96 2.03 -10.01 8.70
CA ALA A 96 1.57 -11.02 7.76
C ALA A 96 0.39 -11.82 8.31
N ILE A 97 -0.70 -11.88 7.54
CA ILE A 97 -1.86 -12.75 7.81
C ILE A 97 -1.61 -14.13 7.22
N GLN A 98 -1.00 -14.17 6.04
CA GLN A 98 -0.66 -15.42 5.38
C GLN A 98 0.67 -15.28 4.66
N VAL A 99 1.53 -16.28 4.79
CA VAL A 99 2.81 -16.37 4.09
C VAL A 99 2.71 -17.44 3.01
N TYR A 100 3.30 -17.16 1.86
CA TYR A 100 3.36 -18.03 0.70
C TYR A 100 4.82 -18.23 0.31
N GLN A 101 5.09 -19.36 -0.36
CA GLN A 101 6.38 -19.63 -0.97
C GLN A 101 6.16 -19.95 -2.45
N GLY A 102 6.75 -19.12 -3.30
CA GLY A 102 6.77 -19.31 -4.75
C GLY A 102 8.16 -19.73 -5.23
N GLN A 103 8.31 -19.87 -6.55
CA GLN A 103 9.59 -20.24 -7.18
C GLN A 103 10.71 -19.22 -6.90
N ASN A 104 10.34 -17.93 -6.77
CA ASN A 104 11.29 -16.82 -6.62
C ASN A 104 11.51 -16.40 -5.16
N GLY A 105 10.92 -17.09 -4.18
CA GLY A 105 11.03 -16.74 -2.76
C GLY A 105 9.69 -16.61 -2.06
N TYR A 106 9.70 -15.97 -0.89
CA TYR A 106 8.49 -15.75 -0.08
C TYR A 106 7.62 -14.61 -0.62
N ALA A 107 6.33 -14.68 -0.30
CA ALA A 107 5.36 -13.60 -0.41
C ALA A 107 4.47 -13.62 0.84
N TYR A 108 3.79 -12.52 1.14
CA TYR A 108 2.78 -12.53 2.19
C TYR A 108 1.60 -11.63 1.84
N GLU A 109 0.48 -11.93 2.47
CA GLU A 109 -0.72 -11.09 2.49
C GLU A 109 -0.87 -10.44 3.86
N THR A 110 -1.35 -9.20 3.84
CA THR A 110 -1.67 -8.41 5.02
C THR A 110 -2.89 -7.55 4.73
N VAL A 111 -3.56 -7.05 5.78
CA VAL A 111 -4.75 -6.22 5.69
C VAL A 111 -4.43 -4.88 6.35
N SER A 112 -4.71 -3.78 5.65
CA SER A 112 -4.53 -2.45 6.20
C SER A 112 -5.56 -2.15 7.29
N PRO A 113 -5.36 -1.10 8.10
CA PRO A 113 -6.34 -0.68 9.11
C PRO A 113 -7.77 -0.46 8.58
N GLU A 114 -7.92 -0.24 7.27
CA GLU A 114 -9.21 0.01 6.62
C GLU A 114 -9.93 -1.26 6.14
N GLY A 115 -9.36 -2.45 6.37
CA GLY A 115 -9.92 -3.74 5.93
C GLY A 115 -9.63 -4.09 4.48
#